data_AF-A0A2E4EDE7-F1
#
_entry.id   AF-A0A2E4EDE7-F1
#
_cell.length_a   1.000
_cell.length_b   1.000
_cell.length_c   1.000
_cell.angle_alpha   90.00
_cell.angle_beta   90.00
_cell.angle_gamma   90.00
#
_symmetry.space_group_name_H-M   'P 1'
#
loop_
_entity.id
_entity.type
_entity.pdbx_description
1 polymer ?
#
loop_
_entity_poly.entity_id
_entity_poly.type
_entity_poly.pdbx_seq_one_letter_code
_entity_poly.pdbx_strand_id
1 'polypeptide(L)'
;MPFNILTVLLNLKLIFGYNKKLLPVGAAFFLSCFAISGYGQTKTEHFSFAAYNDLLLPRASELNYTNKPRKIRIAVVDDGFNLDHALIKPFVSGNPKEIPNNFLDDDENGFIDDIYGWNVGDNNNDVTVLEGLELDFYHGTMVASIISTVFLETYGDKAKDYLEIVPVKAVSNSETTTYVKDGYKGIAYALTRNVDIICCAWSGSELSQEQIIILEKARKSGVTVIGSAGNHFNQVLPPASHHSVIAVTAIDSNYILFSKSNCGTEIDFVARGDFVRAGHPSDPRAYFYGDGNSASVALVTGAYAVVKSQFPKASEKEIKDALSYTANCVDGVNVKNSGRLGSGIPQVKRALNFLQNPSESSGNFNSNISKGILFFKPKDTIRSFSVNPVGAFRGFDVQVDCNDRGKNKFMLELSNVDTTYIIDGRSEQACSKQLAPGNSFTIKTLNKKTKKPIRVSYRALVVDSNTLYCKDIKYLSKSSDTIDDGSGQYNYSNKSACKWLIRAPAGKRIRLQFIEMNTQPNMDFVWIFSGSKTLEENIMAKFSGNNIPPIITSSYNEVLLWFLTNDTITKPGWTLYYTWVD
;
A
#
# COMPACT_ATOMS: atom_id res chain seq x y z
N MET A 1 -46.34 -34.47 7.87
CA MET A 1 -47.43 -33.76 8.57
C MET A 1 -47.10 -32.27 8.56
N PRO A 2 -47.95 -31.38 8.02
CA PRO A 2 -47.60 -29.96 8.00
C PRO A 2 -47.93 -29.32 9.36
N PHE A 3 -46.92 -28.71 9.98
CA PHE A 3 -47.09 -27.91 11.19
C PHE A 3 -47.46 -26.47 10.80
N ASN A 4 -48.48 -25.97 11.49
CA ASN A 4 -49.33 -24.85 11.10
C ASN A 4 -48.78 -23.51 11.64
N ILE A 5 -48.64 -22.50 10.78
CA ILE A 5 -48.04 -21.17 11.06
C ILE A 5 -48.91 -20.30 12.02
N LEU A 6 -50.09 -20.78 12.40
CA LEU A 6 -51.06 -20.01 13.19
C LEU A 6 -50.75 -19.95 14.70
N THR A 7 -49.86 -20.79 15.23
CA THR A 7 -49.60 -20.87 16.69
C THR A 7 -48.56 -19.84 17.17
N VAL A 8 -47.68 -19.35 16.30
CA VAL A 8 -46.64 -18.37 16.69
C VAL A 8 -47.19 -16.94 16.79
N LEU A 9 -48.26 -16.64 16.05
CA LEU A 9 -48.87 -15.30 16.03
C LEU A 9 -49.73 -14.97 17.27
N LEU A 10 -50.02 -15.94 18.14
CA LEU A 10 -50.79 -15.71 19.38
C LEU A 10 -49.94 -15.38 20.61
N ASN A 11 -48.63 -15.63 20.60
CA ASN A 11 -47.76 -15.37 21.77
C ASN A 11 -47.02 -14.02 21.75
N LEU A 12 -47.10 -13.25 20.67
CA LEU A 12 -46.51 -11.90 20.59
C LEU A 12 -47.46 -10.77 21.03
N LYS A 13 -48.71 -11.10 21.39
CA LYS A 13 -49.73 -10.13 21.84
C LYS A 13 -49.68 -9.79 23.34
N LEU A 14 -48.78 -10.41 24.11
CA LEU A 14 -48.70 -10.26 25.56
C LEU A 14 -47.55 -9.36 26.07
N ILE A 15 -46.69 -8.83 25.20
CA ILE A 15 -45.51 -8.03 25.64
C ILE A 15 -45.62 -6.55 25.28
N PHE A 16 -46.35 -6.16 24.23
CA PHE A 16 -46.42 -4.75 23.81
C PHE A 16 -47.85 -4.21 23.91
N GLY A 17 -48.14 -3.62 25.08
CA GLY A 17 -49.30 -2.77 25.31
C GLY A 17 -49.31 -1.58 24.35
N TYR A 18 -50.47 -1.35 23.74
CA TYR A 18 -50.77 -0.22 22.87
C TYR A 18 -50.48 1.12 23.55
N ASN A 19 -49.74 2.00 22.87
CA ASN A 19 -50.10 3.42 22.87
C ASN A 19 -49.86 4.03 21.48
N LYS A 20 -50.97 4.43 20.86
CA LYS A 20 -51.03 5.13 19.57
C LYS A 20 -50.58 6.58 19.76
N LYS A 21 -49.42 6.96 19.22
CA LYS A 21 -49.17 8.20 18.46
C LYS A 21 -47.66 8.34 18.16
N LEU A 22 -47.36 8.76 16.92
CA LEU A 22 -46.05 9.01 16.30
C LEU A 22 -45.25 7.82 15.72
N LEU A 23 -45.46 7.60 14.42
CA LEU A 23 -44.44 7.31 13.39
C LEU A 23 -44.84 8.17 12.17
N PRO A 24 -43.92 8.58 11.24
CA PRO A 24 -42.67 7.89 10.89
C PRO A 24 -41.46 8.76 10.46
N VAL A 25 -40.23 8.44 10.90
CA VAL A 25 -39.00 8.54 10.06
C VAL A 25 -37.95 7.44 10.39
N GLY A 26 -38.12 6.64 11.45
CA GLY A 26 -37.06 5.75 11.95
C GLY A 26 -37.07 4.28 11.51
N ALA A 27 -38.07 3.80 10.76
CA ALA A 27 -38.31 2.36 10.58
C ALA A 27 -38.02 1.79 9.17
N ALA A 28 -37.46 2.60 8.26
CA ALA A 28 -37.09 2.17 6.91
C ALA A 28 -35.58 1.87 6.74
N PHE A 29 -34.76 2.06 7.78
CA PHE A 29 -33.29 1.90 7.71
C PHE A 29 -32.74 0.65 8.40
N PHE A 30 -33.60 -0.16 9.03
CA PHE A 30 -33.17 -1.35 9.79
C PHE A 30 -33.49 -2.70 9.12
N LEU A 31 -33.97 -2.71 7.87
CA LEU A 31 -34.28 -3.94 7.13
C LEU A 31 -33.50 -4.15 5.83
N SER A 32 -32.49 -3.32 5.53
CA SER A 32 -31.64 -3.48 4.34
C SER A 32 -30.24 -4.06 4.61
N CYS A 33 -29.93 -4.47 5.84
CA CYS A 33 -28.62 -5.05 6.19
C CYS A 33 -28.67 -6.44 6.84
N PHE A 34 -29.84 -7.08 6.96
CA PHE A 34 -29.96 -8.44 7.50
C PHE A 34 -30.95 -9.26 6.67
N ALA A 35 -30.52 -9.67 5.48
CA ALA A 35 -31.18 -10.72 4.71
C ALA A 35 -30.22 -11.39 3.72
N ILE A 36 -28.98 -11.69 4.13
CA ILE A 36 -28.17 -12.77 3.53
C ILE A 36 -27.38 -13.46 4.66
N SER A 37 -28.12 -14.09 5.56
CA SER A 37 -27.61 -15.22 6.35
C SER A 37 -28.72 -16.25 6.41
N GLY A 38 -28.55 -17.33 5.65
CA GLY A 38 -29.57 -18.36 5.54
C GLY A 38 -29.25 -19.32 4.41
N TYR A 39 -28.59 -20.42 4.78
CA TYR A 39 -28.27 -21.58 3.95
C TYR A 39 -27.26 -21.33 2.82
N GLY A 40 -26.15 -22.07 2.86
CA GLY A 40 -25.30 -22.28 1.70
C GLY A 40 -26.16 -22.77 0.54
N GLN A 41 -26.47 -21.89 -0.40
CA GLN A 41 -27.22 -22.23 -1.59
C GLN A 41 -26.26 -22.85 -2.60
N THR A 42 -26.48 -24.11 -2.93
CA THR A 42 -26.00 -24.73 -4.18
C THR A 42 -26.80 -24.17 -5.35
N LYS A 43 -26.64 -22.88 -5.63
CA LYS A 43 -26.96 -22.27 -6.92
C LYS A 43 -25.64 -21.85 -7.54
N THR A 44 -25.47 -22.19 -8.82
CA THR A 44 -24.43 -21.62 -9.68
C THR A 44 -24.67 -20.13 -9.85
N GLU A 45 -24.45 -19.36 -8.79
CA GLU A 45 -24.26 -17.92 -8.90
C GLU A 45 -22.94 -17.73 -9.63
N HIS A 46 -22.96 -16.91 -10.69
CA HIS A 46 -21.77 -16.54 -11.43
C HIS A 46 -20.89 -15.67 -10.52
N PHE A 47 -20.09 -16.30 -9.66
CA PHE A 47 -19.14 -15.60 -8.81
C PHE A 47 -18.17 -14.79 -9.67
N SER A 48 -17.99 -13.52 -9.32
CA SER A 48 -17.07 -12.65 -10.05
C SER A 48 -15.62 -13.02 -9.75
N PHE A 49 -14.82 -13.18 -10.80
CA PHE A 49 -13.36 -13.30 -10.72
C PHE A 49 -12.64 -11.98 -10.97
N ALA A 50 -13.35 -10.84 -10.94
CA ALA A 50 -12.79 -9.54 -11.29
C ALA A 50 -11.53 -9.19 -10.45
N ALA A 51 -11.54 -9.48 -9.15
CA ALA A 51 -10.38 -9.26 -8.28
C ALA A 51 -9.14 -10.07 -8.70
N TYR A 52 -9.32 -11.30 -9.21
CA TYR A 52 -8.23 -12.12 -9.73
C TYR A 52 -7.76 -11.64 -11.11
N ASN A 53 -8.71 -11.20 -11.95
CA ASN A 53 -8.41 -10.66 -13.28
C ASN A 53 -7.56 -9.39 -13.21
N ASP A 54 -7.78 -8.55 -12.19
CA ASP A 54 -6.99 -7.33 -11.96
C ASP A 54 -5.50 -7.62 -11.71
N LEU A 55 -5.13 -8.83 -11.26
CA LEU A 55 -3.74 -9.23 -11.02
C LEU A 55 -2.98 -9.58 -12.31
N LEU A 56 -3.68 -9.70 -13.45
CA LEU A 56 -3.12 -10.13 -14.73
C LEU A 56 -2.25 -11.40 -14.59
N LEU A 57 -2.87 -12.46 -14.05
CA LEU A 57 -2.23 -13.76 -13.88
C LEU A 57 -1.94 -14.39 -15.25
N PRO A 58 -0.75 -14.99 -15.46
CA PRO A 58 -0.47 -15.76 -16.66
C PRO A 58 -1.22 -17.10 -16.60
N ARG A 59 -1.61 -17.64 -17.75
CA ARG A 59 -2.09 -19.03 -17.80
C ARG A 59 -0.93 -20.01 -17.89
N ALA A 60 -1.15 -21.26 -17.50
CA ALA A 60 -0.12 -22.30 -17.53
C ALA A 60 0.56 -22.44 -18.91
N SER A 61 -0.20 -22.30 -19.99
CA SER A 61 0.29 -22.34 -21.38
C SER A 61 1.19 -21.17 -21.77
N GLU A 62 1.15 -20.07 -21.02
CA GLU A 62 1.92 -18.86 -21.28
C GLU A 62 3.23 -18.82 -20.48
N LEU A 63 3.42 -19.75 -19.55
CA LEU A 63 4.62 -19.84 -18.72
C LEU A 63 5.77 -20.47 -19.48
N ASN A 64 6.92 -19.80 -19.46
CA ASN A 64 8.14 -20.30 -20.10
C ASN A 64 8.86 -21.30 -19.18
N TYR A 65 8.62 -22.60 -19.40
CA TYR A 65 9.15 -23.70 -18.58
C TYR A 65 10.68 -23.88 -18.63
N THR A 66 11.44 -23.02 -19.32
CA THR A 66 12.91 -23.04 -19.21
C THR A 66 13.38 -22.82 -17.77
N ASN A 67 12.60 -22.10 -16.96
CA ASN A 67 12.75 -22.05 -15.52
C ASN A 67 11.68 -22.97 -14.89
N LYS A 68 12.04 -24.21 -14.55
CA LYS A 68 11.10 -25.14 -13.89
C LYS A 68 10.61 -24.48 -12.58
N PRO A 69 9.30 -24.24 -12.41
CA PRO A 69 8.80 -23.55 -11.24
C PRO A 69 9.07 -24.37 -9.97
N ARG A 70 9.38 -23.71 -8.87
CA ARG A 70 9.59 -24.33 -7.56
C ARG A 70 8.29 -24.29 -6.75
N LYS A 71 8.00 -25.37 -6.01
CA LYS A 71 6.95 -25.38 -4.99
C LYS A 71 7.24 -24.33 -3.92
N ILE A 72 6.28 -23.42 -3.68
CA ILE A 72 6.34 -22.35 -2.70
C ILE A 72 5.53 -22.75 -1.48
N ARG A 73 6.11 -22.60 -0.29
CA ARG A 73 5.46 -22.91 0.99
C ARG A 73 5.03 -21.61 1.67
N ILE A 74 3.74 -21.46 1.94
CA ILE A 74 3.15 -20.25 2.49
C ILE A 74 2.52 -20.57 3.85
N ALA A 75 3.04 -19.97 4.92
CA ALA A 75 2.33 -19.99 6.19
C ALA A 75 1.19 -18.97 6.17
N VAL A 76 -0.02 -19.41 6.51
CA VAL A 76 -1.16 -18.52 6.73
C VAL A 76 -1.39 -18.45 8.24
N VAL A 77 -1.11 -17.31 8.85
CA VAL A 77 -1.24 -17.09 10.30
C VAL A 77 -2.56 -16.39 10.58
N ASP A 78 -3.55 -17.13 11.07
CA ASP A 78 -4.95 -16.68 11.09
C ASP A 78 -5.84 -17.43 12.12
N ASP A 79 -7.16 -17.32 12.05
CA ASP A 79 -8.10 -17.81 13.08
C ASP A 79 -8.41 -19.31 13.03
N GLY A 80 -8.41 -19.95 11.87
CA GLY A 80 -8.72 -21.37 11.73
C GLY A 80 -8.98 -21.82 10.29
N PHE A 81 -8.93 -23.13 10.07
CA PHE A 81 -8.92 -23.69 8.72
C PHE A 81 -9.86 -24.89 8.57
N ASN A 82 -10.72 -24.89 7.55
CA ASN A 82 -11.32 -26.11 7.04
C ASN A 82 -10.33 -26.80 6.10
N LEU A 83 -9.58 -27.78 6.62
CA LEU A 83 -8.57 -28.53 5.85
C LEU A 83 -9.19 -29.45 4.79
N ASP A 84 -10.48 -29.77 4.88
CA ASP A 84 -11.20 -30.56 3.90
C ASP A 84 -11.80 -29.73 2.76
N HIS A 85 -11.74 -28.40 2.85
CA HIS A 85 -12.24 -27.51 1.82
C HIS A 85 -11.53 -27.74 0.47
N ALA A 86 -12.28 -27.81 -0.63
CA ALA A 86 -11.79 -28.19 -1.95
C ALA A 86 -10.69 -27.26 -2.49
N LEU A 87 -10.70 -25.99 -2.06
CA LEU A 87 -9.64 -25.01 -2.36
C LEU A 87 -8.43 -25.09 -1.44
N ILE A 88 -8.43 -25.89 -0.37
CA ILE A 88 -7.34 -25.93 0.63
C ILE A 88 -6.73 -27.34 0.69
N LYS A 89 -7.56 -28.38 0.77
CA LYS A 89 -7.16 -29.78 0.87
C LYS A 89 -6.04 -30.21 -0.07
N PRO A 90 -6.02 -29.82 -1.37
CA PRO A 90 -4.94 -30.24 -2.28
C PRO A 90 -3.58 -29.59 -1.98
N PHE A 91 -3.55 -28.54 -1.17
CA PHE A 91 -2.39 -27.68 -0.94
C PHE A 91 -1.80 -27.83 0.47
N VAL A 92 -2.47 -28.55 1.36
CA VAL A 92 -1.94 -28.84 2.71
C VAL A 92 -1.32 -30.23 2.67
N SER A 93 -0.03 -30.32 2.96
CA SER A 93 0.69 -31.59 3.11
C SER A 93 1.22 -31.73 4.53
N GLY A 94 1.16 -32.95 5.08
CA GLY A 94 1.71 -33.24 6.40
C GLY A 94 3.21 -33.01 6.48
N ASN A 95 3.71 -32.65 7.68
CA ASN A 95 5.11 -32.54 8.02
C ASN A 95 5.74 -33.92 7.85
N PRO A 96 6.60 -34.14 6.84
CA PRO A 96 7.17 -35.47 6.61
C PRO A 96 8.18 -35.88 7.68
N LYS A 97 8.53 -34.96 8.60
CA LYS A 97 9.44 -35.22 9.71
C LYS A 97 8.72 -35.63 11.00
N GLU A 98 7.39 -35.53 11.03
CA GLU A 98 6.57 -35.95 12.17
C GLU A 98 5.92 -37.31 11.90
N ILE A 99 5.78 -38.13 12.94
CA ILE A 99 5.04 -39.39 12.93
C ILE A 99 3.65 -39.13 13.54
N PRO A 100 2.57 -39.16 12.75
CA PRO A 100 1.25 -38.78 13.25
C PRO A 100 0.77 -39.55 14.48
N ASN A 101 0.40 -38.80 15.53
CA ASN A 101 -0.22 -39.27 16.77
C ASN A 101 0.70 -40.17 17.62
N ASN A 102 2.01 -39.93 17.58
CA ASN A 102 2.94 -40.60 18.50
C ASN A 102 3.19 -39.81 19.80
N PHE A 103 2.62 -38.59 19.91
CA PHE A 103 2.77 -37.68 21.05
C PHE A 103 4.20 -37.23 21.32
N LEU A 104 5.05 -37.25 20.29
CA LEU A 104 6.43 -36.77 20.33
C LEU A 104 6.61 -35.59 19.36
N ASP A 105 7.65 -34.81 19.60
CA ASP A 105 8.17 -33.80 18.68
C ASP A 105 9.34 -34.46 17.94
N ASP A 106 9.03 -35.14 16.83
CA ASP A 106 9.99 -35.99 16.13
C ASP A 106 11.06 -35.19 15.37
N ASP A 107 10.74 -33.95 15.00
CA ASP A 107 11.65 -33.07 14.26
C ASP A 107 12.38 -32.04 15.14
N GLU A 108 12.16 -32.11 16.46
CA GLU A 108 12.73 -31.28 17.53
C GLU A 108 12.52 -29.77 17.29
N ASN A 109 11.39 -29.40 16.68
CA ASN A 109 11.06 -27.99 16.40
C ASN A 109 10.34 -27.28 17.56
N GLY A 110 10.00 -28.01 18.63
CA GLY A 110 9.29 -27.55 19.82
C GLY A 110 7.77 -27.78 19.80
N PHE A 111 7.23 -28.48 18.79
CA PHE A 111 5.80 -28.60 18.54
C PHE A 111 5.40 -30.06 18.26
N ILE A 112 4.80 -30.70 19.26
CA ILE A 112 4.40 -32.12 19.23
C ILE A 112 3.36 -32.40 18.14
N ASP A 113 3.60 -33.38 17.27
CA ASP A 113 2.65 -33.83 16.26
C ASP A 113 2.11 -32.69 15.36
N ASP A 114 2.94 -31.73 14.96
CA ASP A 114 2.55 -30.56 14.16
C ASP A 114 2.34 -30.88 12.66
N ILE A 115 1.66 -32.00 12.40
CA ILE A 115 1.52 -32.65 11.09
C ILE A 115 1.10 -31.64 10.03
N TYR A 116 -0.07 -31.04 10.15
CA TYR A 116 -0.55 -30.10 9.14
C TYR A 116 -0.11 -28.67 9.43
N GLY A 117 0.06 -28.32 10.70
CA GLY A 117 0.28 -26.97 11.18
C GLY A 117 0.24 -26.94 12.70
N TRP A 118 0.20 -25.73 13.27
CA TRP A 118 0.14 -25.54 14.71
C TRP A 118 -0.84 -24.46 15.13
N ASN A 119 -1.55 -24.71 16.22
CA ASN A 119 -2.40 -23.74 16.89
C ASN A 119 -1.64 -23.11 18.05
N VAL A 120 -1.03 -21.95 17.79
CA VAL A 120 -0.35 -21.16 18.82
C VAL A 120 -1.32 -20.53 19.83
N GLY A 121 -2.61 -20.43 19.49
CA GLY A 121 -3.64 -19.87 20.36
C GLY A 121 -3.99 -20.81 21.53
N ASP A 122 -4.03 -22.11 21.27
CA ASP A 122 -4.35 -23.15 22.27
C ASP A 122 -3.17 -24.08 22.58
N ASN A 123 -2.01 -23.86 21.95
CA ASN A 123 -0.79 -24.64 22.10
C ASN A 123 -0.99 -26.15 21.83
N ASN A 124 -1.58 -26.46 20.67
CA ASN A 124 -1.80 -27.83 20.20
C ASN A 124 -1.67 -27.93 18.67
N ASN A 125 -1.78 -29.14 18.12
CA ASN A 125 -1.69 -29.40 16.69
C ASN A 125 -3.03 -29.27 15.91
N ASP A 126 -4.09 -28.81 16.58
CA ASP A 126 -5.41 -28.65 15.95
C ASP A 126 -5.61 -27.23 15.42
N VAL A 127 -5.32 -27.07 14.13
CA VAL A 127 -5.53 -25.84 13.35
C VAL A 127 -6.96 -25.69 12.81
N THR A 128 -7.84 -26.66 13.06
CA THR A 128 -9.15 -26.69 12.42
C THR A 128 -10.13 -25.69 13.03
N VAL A 129 -11.20 -25.40 12.29
CA VAL A 129 -12.35 -24.67 12.84
C VAL A 129 -13.19 -25.67 13.65
N LEU A 130 -13.52 -25.32 14.90
CA LEU A 130 -14.41 -26.14 15.71
C LEU A 130 -15.83 -26.13 15.13
N GLU A 131 -16.49 -27.28 15.20
CA GLU A 131 -17.87 -27.43 14.76
C GLU A 131 -18.80 -26.42 15.47
N GLY A 132 -19.60 -25.70 14.69
CA GLY A 132 -20.52 -24.66 15.17
C GLY A 132 -19.90 -23.27 15.28
N LEU A 133 -18.58 -23.12 15.10
CA LEU A 133 -17.87 -21.83 15.11
C LEU A 133 -17.50 -21.34 13.70
N GLU A 134 -18.06 -21.93 12.64
CA GLU A 134 -17.70 -21.64 11.25
C GLU A 134 -18.01 -20.21 10.82
N LEU A 135 -18.97 -19.54 11.46
CA LEU A 135 -19.29 -18.13 11.19
C LEU A 135 -18.34 -17.16 11.89
N ASP A 136 -17.72 -17.60 12.99
CA ASP A 136 -16.80 -16.79 13.75
C ASP A 136 -15.36 -17.01 13.25
N PHE A 137 -14.97 -18.25 12.96
CA PHE A 137 -13.61 -18.66 12.59
C PHE A 137 -13.49 -18.97 11.08
N TYR A 138 -13.99 -18.07 10.23
CA TYR A 138 -13.96 -18.26 8.77
C TYR A 138 -12.71 -17.68 8.10
N HIS A 139 -11.97 -16.83 8.79
CA HIS A 139 -11.04 -15.90 8.16
C HIS A 139 -9.80 -16.61 7.60
N GLY A 140 -9.23 -17.58 8.30
CA GLY A 140 -8.08 -18.38 7.83
C GLY A 140 -8.42 -19.23 6.61
N THR A 141 -9.60 -19.85 6.60
CA THR A 141 -10.14 -20.57 5.43
C THR A 141 -10.31 -19.63 4.24
N MET A 142 -10.89 -18.45 4.47
CA MET A 142 -11.06 -17.42 3.44
C MET A 142 -9.70 -17.04 2.84
N VAL A 143 -8.73 -16.64 3.67
CA VAL A 143 -7.40 -16.18 3.23
C VAL A 143 -6.65 -17.28 2.46
N ALA A 144 -6.59 -18.49 3.01
CA ALA A 144 -5.92 -19.63 2.37
C ALA A 144 -6.56 -19.97 1.01
N SER A 145 -7.89 -19.93 0.92
CA SER A 145 -8.61 -20.24 -0.31
C SER A 145 -8.40 -19.19 -1.42
N ILE A 146 -8.21 -17.92 -1.07
CA ILE A 146 -7.91 -16.86 -2.05
C ILE A 146 -6.50 -17.09 -2.62
N ILE A 147 -5.52 -17.39 -1.76
CA ILE A 147 -4.14 -17.68 -2.18
C ILE A 147 -4.10 -18.89 -3.13
N SER A 148 -4.78 -19.98 -2.77
CA SER A 148 -4.81 -21.17 -3.60
C SER A 148 -5.54 -20.94 -4.93
N THR A 149 -6.59 -20.11 -4.93
CA THR A 149 -7.29 -19.72 -6.16
C THR A 149 -6.37 -18.96 -7.11
N VAL A 150 -5.49 -18.07 -6.62
CA VAL A 150 -4.47 -17.43 -7.49
C VAL A 150 -3.57 -18.46 -8.18
N PHE A 151 -3.17 -19.52 -7.48
CA PHE A 151 -2.40 -20.61 -8.08
C PHE A 151 -3.23 -21.46 -9.05
N LEU A 152 -4.50 -21.73 -8.76
CA LEU A 152 -5.41 -22.46 -9.66
C LEU A 152 -5.63 -21.69 -10.97
N GLU A 153 -5.85 -20.37 -10.90
CA GLU A 153 -5.98 -19.53 -12.09
C GLU A 153 -4.69 -19.48 -12.92
N THR A 154 -3.54 -19.65 -12.27
CA THR A 154 -2.22 -19.64 -12.93
C THR A 154 -1.86 -21.00 -13.55
N TYR A 155 -1.99 -22.08 -12.77
CA TYR A 155 -1.42 -23.39 -13.08
C TYR A 155 -2.48 -24.47 -13.39
N GLY A 156 -3.77 -24.18 -13.21
CA GLY A 156 -4.85 -25.16 -13.31
C GLY A 156 -4.64 -26.33 -12.35
N ASP A 157 -4.88 -27.54 -12.82
CA ASP A 157 -4.75 -28.78 -12.03
C ASP A 157 -3.34 -29.03 -11.48
N LYS A 158 -2.31 -28.39 -12.06
CA LYS A 158 -0.92 -28.48 -11.60
C LYS A 158 -0.61 -27.56 -10.42
N ALA A 159 -1.55 -26.75 -9.96
CA ALA A 159 -1.33 -25.80 -8.87
C ALA A 159 -0.75 -26.48 -7.61
N LYS A 160 -1.22 -27.69 -7.26
CA LYS A 160 -0.74 -28.47 -6.10
C LYS A 160 0.73 -28.85 -6.16
N ASP A 161 1.31 -28.88 -7.36
CA ASP A 161 2.75 -29.18 -7.55
C ASP A 161 3.61 -27.95 -7.23
N TYR A 162 3.00 -26.77 -7.15
CA TYR A 162 3.69 -25.48 -7.02
C TYR A 162 3.31 -24.67 -5.78
N LEU A 163 2.26 -25.04 -5.05
CA LEU A 163 1.84 -24.42 -3.80
C LEU A 163 1.74 -25.44 -2.67
N GLU A 164 2.21 -25.03 -1.49
CA GLU A 164 1.91 -25.66 -0.21
C GLU A 164 1.46 -24.59 0.78
N ILE A 165 0.35 -24.83 1.47
CA ILE A 165 -0.15 -23.99 2.55
C ILE A 165 0.20 -24.67 3.87
N VAL A 166 0.82 -23.90 4.78
CA VAL A 166 1.07 -24.28 6.16
C VAL A 166 0.09 -23.50 7.05
N PRO A 167 -1.02 -24.10 7.49
CA PRO A 167 -1.97 -23.44 8.37
C PRO A 167 -1.35 -23.16 9.74
N VAL A 168 -1.52 -21.95 10.26
CA VAL A 168 -1.08 -21.56 11.60
C VAL A 168 -2.22 -20.85 12.29
N LYS A 169 -2.82 -21.51 13.28
CA LYS A 169 -3.96 -20.98 14.01
C LYS A 169 -3.49 -20.13 15.20
N ALA A 170 -3.83 -18.85 15.19
CA ALA A 170 -3.35 -17.85 16.14
C ALA A 170 -4.48 -17.15 16.91
N VAL A 171 -5.69 -17.69 16.83
CA VAL A 171 -6.84 -17.34 17.67
C VAL A 171 -7.23 -18.59 18.46
N SER A 172 -7.35 -18.44 19.78
CA SER A 172 -7.77 -19.53 20.66
C SER A 172 -9.25 -19.86 20.46
N ASN A 173 -9.60 -21.14 20.58
CA ASN A 173 -10.98 -21.62 20.57
C ASN A 173 -11.88 -21.00 21.64
N SER A 174 -11.30 -20.45 22.70
CA SER A 174 -12.02 -19.79 23.79
C SER A 174 -12.33 -18.31 23.53
N GLU A 175 -11.78 -17.75 22.45
CA GLU A 175 -11.99 -16.34 22.12
C GLU A 175 -13.37 -16.10 21.51
N THR A 176 -13.92 -14.93 21.83
CA THR A 176 -15.20 -14.46 21.26
C THR A 176 -15.00 -13.47 20.12
N THR A 177 -13.74 -13.23 19.73
CA THR A 177 -13.37 -12.30 18.65
C THR A 177 -12.34 -12.95 17.74
N THR A 178 -12.34 -12.55 16.48
CA THR A 178 -11.36 -12.99 15.47
C THR A 178 -10.02 -12.24 15.56
N TYR A 179 -9.77 -11.54 16.67
CA TYR A 179 -8.54 -10.78 16.84
C TYR A 179 -7.35 -11.73 17.03
N VAL A 180 -6.40 -11.66 16.10
CA VAL A 180 -5.21 -12.54 16.04
C VAL A 180 -4.14 -12.10 17.06
N LYS A 181 -4.46 -12.24 18.36
CA LYS A 181 -3.60 -11.82 19.48
C LYS A 181 -2.22 -12.50 19.47
N ASP A 182 -2.17 -13.78 19.09
CA ASP A 182 -0.95 -14.59 19.10
C ASP A 182 -0.28 -14.62 17.72
N GLY A 183 -0.61 -13.68 16.82
CA GLY A 183 -0.11 -13.64 15.46
C GLY A 183 1.42 -13.69 15.37
N TYR A 184 2.15 -12.98 16.24
CA TYR A 184 3.62 -13.02 16.24
C TYR A 184 4.21 -14.34 16.74
N LYS A 185 3.53 -15.05 17.65
CA LYS A 185 3.91 -16.45 17.98
C LYS A 185 3.69 -17.35 16.78
N GLY A 186 2.63 -17.12 16.01
CA GLY A 186 2.37 -17.80 14.74
C GLY A 186 3.47 -17.53 13.70
N ILE A 187 3.98 -16.30 13.60
CA ILE A 187 5.15 -15.98 12.76
C ILE A 187 6.38 -16.75 13.26
N ALA A 188 6.63 -16.80 14.57
CA ALA A 188 7.76 -17.53 15.14
C ALA A 188 7.69 -19.04 14.82
N TYR A 189 6.51 -19.65 14.95
CA TYR A 189 6.25 -21.02 14.52
C TYR A 189 6.49 -21.21 13.02
N ALA A 190 5.95 -20.33 12.17
CA ALA A 190 6.12 -20.44 10.72
C ALA A 190 7.59 -20.46 10.30
N LEU A 191 8.48 -19.78 11.03
CA LEU A 191 9.92 -19.80 10.79
C LEU A 191 10.60 -21.15 11.08
N THR A 192 10.00 -22.03 11.89
CA THR A 192 10.50 -23.41 12.09
C THR A 192 10.12 -24.32 10.92
N ARG A 193 9.04 -23.99 10.21
CA ARG A 193 8.47 -24.81 9.13
C ARG A 193 9.13 -24.62 7.76
N ASN A 194 10.26 -23.92 7.64
CA ASN A 194 10.97 -23.70 6.37
C ASN A 194 10.02 -23.20 5.24
N VAL A 195 9.26 -22.16 5.56
CA VAL A 195 8.34 -21.49 4.63
C VAL A 195 9.05 -20.40 3.84
N ASP A 196 8.51 -20.08 2.67
CA ASP A 196 9.02 -19.00 1.82
C ASP A 196 8.35 -17.66 2.13
N ILE A 197 7.08 -17.71 2.52
CA ILE A 197 6.21 -16.55 2.72
C ILE A 197 5.35 -16.76 3.97
N ILE A 198 5.14 -15.70 4.73
CA ILE A 198 4.19 -15.66 5.85
C ILE A 198 3.12 -14.61 5.54
N CYS A 199 1.87 -15.05 5.44
CA CYS A 199 0.70 -14.22 5.20
C CYS A 199 0.07 -13.81 6.53
N CYS A 200 0.11 -12.51 6.82
CA CYS A 200 -0.51 -11.91 8.00
C CYS A 200 -1.66 -11.01 7.54
N ALA A 201 -2.84 -11.60 7.30
CA ALA A 201 -4.05 -10.89 6.91
C ALA A 201 -4.75 -10.17 8.09
N TRP A 202 -3.97 -9.77 9.09
CA TRP A 202 -4.39 -9.12 10.32
C TRP A 202 -3.45 -7.95 10.62
N SER A 203 -3.89 -7.09 11.53
CA SER A 203 -3.12 -5.95 12.01
C SER A 203 -3.29 -5.82 13.53
N GLY A 204 -2.25 -5.37 14.21
CA GLY A 204 -2.23 -5.16 15.65
C GLY A 204 -1.89 -3.72 16.03
N SER A 205 -1.63 -3.54 17.32
CA SER A 205 -1.15 -2.30 17.93
C SER A 205 0.37 -2.15 17.77
N GLU A 206 0.97 -1.25 18.55
CA GLU A 206 2.42 -1.04 18.61
C GLU A 206 3.20 -2.35 18.81
N LEU A 207 4.35 -2.43 18.14
CA LEU A 207 5.25 -3.58 18.21
C LEU A 207 6.06 -3.59 19.50
N SER A 208 6.14 -4.74 20.16
CA SER A 208 7.15 -4.97 21.19
C SER A 208 8.54 -5.25 20.57
N GLN A 209 9.60 -5.10 21.35
CA GLN A 209 10.96 -5.40 20.90
C GLN A 209 11.12 -6.86 20.43
N GLU A 210 10.43 -7.80 21.09
CA GLU A 210 10.42 -9.21 20.71
C GLU A 210 9.78 -9.40 19.33
N GLN A 211 8.66 -8.73 19.06
CA GLN A 211 7.97 -8.80 17.78
C GLN A 211 8.80 -8.21 16.64
N ILE A 212 9.54 -7.11 16.90
CA ILE A 212 10.53 -6.55 15.97
C ILE A 212 11.62 -7.58 15.66
N ILE A 213 12.14 -8.27 16.67
CA ILE A 213 13.17 -9.31 16.49
C ILE A 213 12.63 -10.46 15.62
N ILE A 214 11.39 -10.90 15.83
CA ILE A 214 10.75 -11.95 15.02
C ILE A 214 10.66 -11.52 13.54
N LEU A 215 10.19 -10.30 13.28
CA LEU A 215 10.07 -9.76 11.92
C LEU A 215 11.44 -9.58 11.23
N GLU A 216 12.46 -9.16 11.98
CA GLU A 216 13.83 -9.07 11.47
C GLU A 216 14.47 -10.43 11.23
N LYS A 217 14.16 -11.43 12.06
CA LYS A 217 14.59 -12.82 11.86
C LYS A 217 14.01 -13.37 10.56
N ALA A 218 12.71 -13.18 10.31
CA ALA A 218 12.07 -13.59 9.05
C ALA A 218 12.80 -13.02 7.82
N ARG A 219 13.03 -11.70 7.82
CA ARG A 219 13.75 -11.01 6.74
C ARG A 219 15.17 -11.54 6.55
N LYS A 220 15.93 -11.73 7.63
CA LYS A 220 17.31 -12.25 7.58
C LYS A 220 17.37 -13.69 7.08
N SER A 221 16.37 -14.50 7.39
CA SER A 221 16.22 -15.87 6.90
C SER A 221 15.71 -15.95 5.45
N GLY A 222 15.42 -14.81 4.80
CA GLY A 222 14.90 -14.77 3.44
C GLY A 222 13.42 -15.14 3.31
N VAL A 223 12.69 -15.14 4.43
CA VAL A 223 11.25 -15.38 4.48
C VAL A 223 10.52 -14.05 4.36
N THR A 224 9.68 -13.92 3.33
CA THR A 224 8.93 -12.68 3.09
C THR A 224 7.67 -12.65 3.94
N VAL A 225 7.47 -11.60 4.73
CA VAL A 225 6.23 -11.36 5.48
C VAL A 225 5.37 -10.37 4.70
N ILE A 226 4.09 -10.69 4.49
CA ILE A 226 3.13 -9.82 3.81
C ILE A 226 2.00 -9.50 4.79
N GLY A 227 1.75 -8.21 5.03
CA GLY A 227 0.91 -7.74 6.13
C GLY A 227 -0.20 -6.78 5.70
N SER A 228 -1.31 -6.81 6.45
CA SER A 228 -2.45 -5.91 6.31
C SER A 228 -2.17 -4.52 6.86
N ALA A 229 -2.55 -3.47 6.13
CA ALA A 229 -2.50 -2.09 6.59
C ALA A 229 -3.43 -1.81 7.80
N GLY A 230 -4.41 -2.68 8.02
CA GLY A 230 -5.42 -2.54 9.05
C GLY A 230 -6.58 -1.65 8.65
N ASN A 231 -7.61 -1.67 9.50
CA ASN A 231 -8.87 -0.96 9.26
C ASN A 231 -9.07 0.15 10.33
N HIS A 232 -9.53 1.34 9.93
CA HIS A 232 -10.06 2.41 10.80
C HIS A 232 -9.10 3.27 11.66
N PHE A 233 -7.81 3.41 11.30
CA PHE A 233 -6.84 4.22 12.07
C PHE A 233 -6.14 5.35 11.29
N ASN A 234 -6.48 5.60 10.02
CA ASN A 234 -5.83 6.60 9.14
C ASN A 234 -4.30 6.47 8.99
N GLN A 235 -3.70 5.45 9.59
CA GLN A 235 -2.28 5.13 9.61
C GLN A 235 -2.10 3.62 9.41
N VAL A 236 -1.00 3.23 8.79
CA VAL A 236 -0.67 1.81 8.58
C VAL A 236 -0.31 1.19 9.93
N LEU A 237 -0.95 0.08 10.26
CA LEU A 237 -0.72 -0.64 11.51
C LEU A 237 0.34 -1.75 11.36
N PRO A 238 1.03 -2.14 12.45
CA PRO A 238 1.83 -3.35 12.45
C PRO A 238 1.00 -4.61 12.13
N PRO A 239 1.59 -5.64 11.51
CA PRO A 239 3.00 -5.73 11.13
C PRO A 239 3.33 -4.92 9.85
N ALA A 240 2.34 -4.50 9.06
CA ALA A 240 2.56 -3.85 7.76
C ALA A 240 3.35 -2.53 7.84
N SER A 241 3.29 -1.79 8.94
CA SER A 241 4.11 -0.57 9.09
C SER A 241 5.60 -0.83 9.31
N HIS A 242 5.99 -2.07 9.62
CA HIS A 242 7.39 -2.43 9.82
C HIS A 242 8.12 -2.59 8.47
N HIS A 243 9.35 -2.07 8.38
CA HIS A 243 10.09 -2.01 7.11
C HIS A 243 10.47 -3.38 6.51
N SER A 244 10.38 -4.45 7.30
CA SER A 244 10.65 -5.83 6.86
C SER A 244 9.43 -6.54 6.26
N VAL A 245 8.28 -5.86 6.22
CA VAL A 245 7.00 -6.42 5.80
C VAL A 245 6.56 -5.76 4.50
N ILE A 246 6.05 -6.55 3.56
CA ILE A 246 5.36 -6.01 2.38
C ILE A 246 3.96 -5.58 2.82
N ALA A 247 3.71 -4.28 2.78
CA ALA A 247 2.48 -3.68 3.27
C ALA A 247 1.40 -3.62 2.18
N VAL A 248 0.21 -4.12 2.48
CA VAL A 248 -0.92 -4.17 1.54
C VAL A 248 -2.15 -3.46 2.11
N THR A 249 -2.80 -2.66 1.28
CA THR A 249 -4.12 -2.08 1.56
C THR A 249 -5.14 -2.44 0.48
N ALA A 250 -6.41 -2.14 0.72
CA ALA A 250 -7.53 -2.52 -0.14
C ALA A 250 -8.11 -1.34 -0.93
N ILE A 251 -8.58 -1.67 -2.12
CA ILE A 251 -9.45 -0.83 -2.95
C ILE A 251 -10.76 -1.56 -3.23
N ASP A 252 -11.80 -0.82 -3.61
CA ASP A 252 -13.06 -1.38 -4.07
C ASP A 252 -13.05 -1.67 -5.59
N SER A 253 -14.20 -2.10 -6.10
CA SER A 253 -14.48 -2.39 -7.51
C SER A 253 -14.41 -1.18 -8.43
N ASN A 254 -14.43 0.03 -7.88
CA ASN A 254 -14.21 1.28 -8.61
C ASN A 254 -12.75 1.74 -8.54
N TYR A 255 -11.87 0.90 -7.99
CA TYR A 255 -10.45 1.19 -7.73
C TYR A 255 -10.21 2.32 -6.72
N ILE A 256 -11.22 2.67 -5.92
CA ILE A 256 -11.13 3.68 -4.87
C ILE A 256 -10.66 3.00 -3.59
N LEU A 257 -9.84 3.68 -2.77
CA LEU A 257 -9.45 3.21 -1.43
C LEU A 257 -10.69 2.71 -0.68
N PHE A 258 -10.64 1.45 -0.26
CA PHE A 258 -11.75 0.82 0.44
C PHE A 258 -12.05 1.62 1.71
N SER A 259 -13.33 1.94 1.95
CA SER A 259 -13.72 2.98 2.92
C SER A 259 -13.25 2.71 4.36
N LYS A 260 -12.97 1.45 4.69
CA LYS A 260 -12.50 1.02 6.01
C LYS A 260 -10.98 0.89 6.10
N SER A 261 -10.26 0.94 4.98
CA SER A 261 -8.84 0.62 4.90
C SER A 261 -7.94 1.79 5.26
N ASN A 262 -6.84 1.48 5.94
CA ASN A 262 -5.76 2.44 6.19
C ASN A 262 -4.90 2.64 4.95
N CYS A 263 -4.32 3.83 4.80
CA CYS A 263 -3.35 4.14 3.76
C CYS A 263 -2.16 4.89 4.35
N GLY A 264 -1.00 4.81 3.70
CA GLY A 264 0.21 5.43 4.18
C GLY A 264 1.38 5.22 3.24
N THR A 265 2.48 5.92 3.51
CA THR A 265 3.66 5.85 2.65
C THR A 265 4.37 4.48 2.74
N GLU A 266 4.07 3.72 3.78
CA GLU A 266 4.54 2.36 4.08
C GLU A 266 3.99 1.36 3.06
N ILE A 267 2.79 1.60 2.52
CA ILE A 267 2.11 0.72 1.57
C ILE A 267 3.02 0.44 0.36
N ASP A 268 3.07 -0.83 -0.03
CA ASP A 268 3.80 -1.30 -1.20
C ASP A 268 2.85 -1.60 -2.36
N PHE A 269 1.74 -2.25 -2.08
CA PHE A 269 0.76 -2.68 -3.07
C PHE A 269 -0.67 -2.49 -2.60
N VAL A 270 -1.59 -2.41 -3.56
CA VAL A 270 -3.03 -2.52 -3.33
C VAL A 270 -3.58 -3.72 -4.09
N ALA A 271 -4.70 -4.24 -3.63
CA ALA A 271 -5.53 -5.15 -4.42
C ALA A 271 -7.00 -4.95 -4.04
N ARG A 272 -7.91 -5.42 -4.87
CA ARG A 272 -9.34 -5.37 -4.54
C ARG A 272 -9.61 -6.11 -3.24
N GLY A 273 -10.39 -5.49 -2.37
CA GLY A 273 -10.84 -6.05 -1.10
C GLY A 273 -12.36 -6.09 -1.01
N ASP A 274 -13.09 -5.88 -2.10
CA ASP A 274 -14.55 -6.01 -2.15
C ASP A 274 -14.96 -7.15 -3.09
N PHE A 275 -15.92 -7.96 -2.65
CA PHE A 275 -16.49 -9.05 -3.43
C PHE A 275 -15.43 -10.04 -3.96
N VAL A 276 -14.46 -10.42 -3.11
CA VAL A 276 -13.43 -11.41 -3.49
C VAL A 276 -13.94 -12.81 -3.21
N ARG A 277 -14.14 -13.62 -4.25
CA ARG A 277 -14.62 -15.00 -4.09
C ARG A 277 -13.67 -15.80 -3.18
N ALA A 278 -14.20 -16.41 -2.12
CA ALA A 278 -13.43 -17.21 -1.18
C ALA A 278 -14.19 -18.45 -0.71
N GLY A 279 -13.47 -19.45 -0.22
CA GLY A 279 -14.03 -20.63 0.44
C GLY A 279 -14.50 -20.31 1.85
N HIS A 280 -15.65 -20.85 2.24
CA HIS A 280 -16.21 -20.72 3.58
C HIS A 280 -16.00 -22.03 4.36
N PRO A 281 -15.66 -22.01 5.66
CA PRO A 281 -15.37 -23.23 6.42
C PRO A 281 -16.57 -24.17 6.63
N SER A 282 -17.81 -23.72 6.42
CA SER A 282 -19.02 -24.52 6.75
C SER A 282 -19.24 -25.79 5.91
N ASP A 283 -18.65 -25.90 4.72
CA ASP A 283 -18.77 -27.10 3.88
C ASP A 283 -17.54 -27.20 2.96
N PRO A 284 -17.07 -28.41 2.60
CA PRO A 284 -15.95 -28.58 1.69
C PRO A 284 -16.04 -27.84 0.35
N ARG A 285 -17.22 -27.39 -0.08
CA ARG A 285 -17.45 -26.65 -1.33
C ARG A 285 -18.23 -25.35 -1.11
N ALA A 286 -18.35 -24.86 0.13
CA ALA A 286 -19.03 -23.60 0.39
C ALA A 286 -18.18 -22.41 -0.06
N TYR A 287 -18.83 -21.41 -0.66
CA TYR A 287 -18.19 -20.16 -1.08
C TYR A 287 -18.95 -18.97 -0.54
N PHE A 288 -18.24 -17.86 -0.38
CA PHE A 288 -18.79 -16.56 -0.08
C PHE A 288 -17.91 -15.46 -0.70
N TYR A 289 -18.26 -14.21 -0.47
CA TYR A 289 -17.42 -13.06 -0.81
C TYR A 289 -16.68 -12.58 0.43
N GLY A 290 -15.36 -12.71 0.42
CA GLY A 290 -14.47 -12.10 1.39
C GLY A 290 -14.29 -10.62 1.11
N ASP A 291 -14.35 -9.81 2.16
CA ASP A 291 -14.21 -8.36 2.09
C ASP A 291 -13.13 -7.83 3.06
N GLY A 292 -12.56 -6.67 2.74
CA GLY A 292 -11.57 -5.95 3.52
C GLY A 292 -10.11 -6.18 3.09
N ASN A 293 -9.19 -5.58 3.84
CA ASN A 293 -7.74 -5.69 3.60
C ASN A 293 -7.25 -7.13 3.57
N SER A 294 -7.88 -8.03 4.32
CA SER A 294 -7.51 -9.44 4.38
C SER A 294 -7.57 -10.13 3.03
N ALA A 295 -8.62 -9.86 2.25
CA ALA A 295 -8.77 -10.38 0.90
C ALA A 295 -7.69 -9.81 -0.04
N SER A 296 -7.40 -8.51 0.06
CA SER A 296 -6.31 -7.87 -0.69
C SER A 296 -4.94 -8.45 -0.36
N VAL A 297 -4.65 -8.69 0.93
CA VAL A 297 -3.39 -9.32 1.39
C VAL A 297 -3.25 -10.72 0.82
N ALA A 298 -4.33 -11.51 0.81
CA ALA A 298 -4.34 -12.85 0.24
C ALA A 298 -4.07 -12.84 -1.27
N LEU A 299 -4.70 -11.92 -2.01
CA LEU A 299 -4.46 -11.74 -3.45
C LEU A 299 -3.01 -11.35 -3.75
N VAL A 300 -2.46 -10.37 -3.03
CA VAL A 300 -1.06 -9.94 -3.21
C VAL A 300 -0.09 -11.04 -2.79
N THR A 301 -0.40 -11.80 -1.74
CA THR A 301 0.39 -12.97 -1.32
C THR A 301 0.45 -14.02 -2.43
N GLY A 302 -0.69 -14.38 -3.00
CA GLY A 302 -0.74 -15.31 -4.14
C GLY A 302 0.03 -14.78 -5.35
N ALA A 303 -0.14 -13.50 -5.70
CA ALA A 303 0.56 -12.88 -6.82
C ALA A 303 2.08 -12.90 -6.64
N TYR A 304 2.56 -12.51 -5.46
CA TYR A 304 3.98 -12.55 -5.10
C TYR A 304 4.53 -13.98 -5.15
N ALA A 305 3.79 -14.94 -4.60
CA ALA A 305 4.17 -16.35 -4.56
C ALA A 305 4.29 -16.97 -5.97
N VAL A 306 3.38 -16.63 -6.90
CA VAL A 306 3.50 -17.06 -8.31
C VAL A 306 4.81 -16.57 -8.92
N VAL A 307 5.18 -15.30 -8.69
CA VAL A 307 6.46 -14.76 -9.18
C VAL A 307 7.66 -15.46 -8.54
N LYS A 308 7.63 -15.69 -7.23
CA LYS A 308 8.68 -16.44 -6.51
C LYS A 308 8.80 -17.89 -7.00
N SER A 309 7.69 -18.54 -7.34
CA SER A 309 7.67 -19.90 -7.88
C SER A 309 8.41 -19.99 -9.22
N GLN A 310 8.17 -19.03 -10.12
CA GLN A 310 8.83 -18.97 -11.43
C GLN A 310 10.30 -18.53 -11.35
N PHE A 311 10.63 -17.67 -10.39
CA PHE A 311 11.98 -17.13 -10.18
C PHE A 311 12.47 -17.42 -8.75
N PRO A 312 12.72 -18.69 -8.38
CA PRO A 312 13.02 -19.07 -7.00
C PRO A 312 14.33 -18.49 -6.46
N LYS A 313 15.27 -18.18 -7.35
CA LYS A 313 16.56 -17.55 -7.01
C LYS A 313 16.49 -16.03 -6.92
N ALA A 314 15.41 -15.39 -7.38
CA ALA A 314 15.24 -13.95 -7.24
C ALA A 314 15.10 -13.60 -5.76
N SER A 315 15.83 -12.55 -5.36
CA SER A 315 15.71 -11.94 -4.04
C SER A 315 14.34 -11.29 -3.87
N GLU A 316 13.91 -11.10 -2.62
CA GLU A 316 12.69 -10.34 -2.30
C GLU A 316 12.69 -8.97 -2.97
N LYS A 317 13.84 -8.27 -2.95
CA LYS A 317 14.00 -6.97 -3.60
C LYS A 317 13.75 -7.04 -5.10
N GLU A 318 14.26 -8.04 -5.81
CA GLU A 318 14.05 -8.18 -7.26
C GLU A 318 12.59 -8.44 -7.60
N ILE A 319 11.90 -9.27 -6.81
CA ILE A 319 10.48 -9.56 -7.00
C ILE A 319 9.64 -8.32 -6.72
N LYS A 320 9.88 -7.65 -5.58
CA LYS A 320 9.18 -6.41 -5.21
C LYS A 320 9.40 -5.32 -6.25
N ASP A 321 10.63 -5.16 -6.75
CA ASP A 321 10.97 -4.22 -7.81
C ASP A 321 10.23 -4.54 -9.12
N ALA A 322 10.14 -5.81 -9.52
CA ALA A 322 9.42 -6.22 -10.73
C ALA A 322 7.91 -5.98 -10.62
N LEU A 323 7.31 -6.34 -9.48
CA LEU A 323 5.90 -6.10 -9.20
C LEU A 323 5.59 -4.60 -9.15
N SER A 324 6.43 -3.81 -8.48
CA SER A 324 6.26 -2.35 -8.37
C SER A 324 6.40 -1.65 -9.73
N TYR A 325 7.39 -2.05 -10.53
CA TYR A 325 7.65 -1.45 -11.84
C TYR A 325 6.51 -1.66 -12.84
N THR A 326 5.79 -2.77 -12.70
CA THR A 326 4.76 -3.20 -13.65
C THR A 326 3.34 -3.02 -13.15
N ALA A 327 3.17 -2.53 -11.92
CA ALA A 327 1.89 -2.36 -11.25
C ALA A 327 0.96 -1.40 -12.01
N ASN A 328 -0.33 -1.64 -11.87
CA ASN A 328 -1.36 -0.72 -12.33
C ASN A 328 -1.63 0.33 -11.24
N CYS A 329 -1.19 1.57 -11.46
CA CYS A 329 -1.33 2.66 -10.51
C CYS A 329 -2.80 3.08 -10.33
N VAL A 330 -3.22 3.31 -9.08
CA VAL A 330 -4.59 3.73 -8.73
C VAL A 330 -4.64 5.16 -8.15
N ASP A 331 -3.52 5.88 -8.08
CA ASP A 331 -3.45 7.24 -7.52
C ASP A 331 -4.35 8.22 -8.30
N GLY A 332 -4.51 8.02 -9.62
CA GLY A 332 -5.31 8.91 -10.47
C GLY A 332 -6.79 9.00 -10.09
N VAL A 333 -7.37 7.92 -9.56
CA VAL A 333 -8.75 7.92 -9.02
C VAL A 333 -8.80 8.18 -7.51
N ASN A 334 -7.64 8.12 -6.85
CA ASN A 334 -7.46 8.32 -5.41
C ASN A 334 -6.63 9.58 -5.10
N VAL A 335 -6.88 10.69 -5.78
CA VAL A 335 -6.02 11.89 -5.76
C VAL A 335 -5.69 12.40 -4.35
N LYS A 336 -6.62 12.27 -3.39
CA LYS A 336 -6.41 12.68 -1.99
C LYS A 336 -5.38 11.81 -1.24
N ASN A 337 -5.25 10.56 -1.66
CA ASN A 337 -4.38 9.54 -1.09
C ASN A 337 -3.18 9.22 -2.00
N SER A 338 -2.92 10.03 -3.03
CA SER A 338 -1.80 9.84 -3.94
C SER A 338 -0.48 9.68 -3.19
N GLY A 339 0.31 8.67 -3.57
CA GLY A 339 1.55 8.30 -2.86
C GLY A 339 1.37 7.57 -1.52
N ARG A 340 0.13 7.32 -1.08
CA ARG A 340 -0.20 6.54 0.13
C ARG A 340 -0.78 5.15 -0.16
N LEU A 341 -0.83 4.76 -1.44
CA LEU A 341 -1.40 3.51 -1.92
C LEU A 341 -0.36 2.58 -2.56
N GLY A 342 0.93 2.86 -2.33
CA GLY A 342 2.04 2.09 -2.88
C GLY A 342 2.14 2.21 -4.41
N SER A 343 2.61 1.15 -5.06
CA SER A 343 2.84 1.14 -6.50
C SER A 343 1.58 0.89 -7.33
N GLY A 344 0.49 0.44 -6.68
CA GLY A 344 -0.74 0.00 -7.35
C GLY A 344 -0.97 -1.51 -7.29
N ILE A 345 -1.82 -2.01 -8.20
CA ILE A 345 -2.20 -3.42 -8.28
C ILE A 345 -1.10 -4.22 -8.98
N PRO A 346 -0.53 -5.27 -8.34
CA PRO A 346 0.45 -6.16 -8.96
C PRO A 346 -0.02 -6.72 -10.32
N GLN A 347 0.87 -6.75 -11.32
CA GLN A 347 0.58 -7.29 -12.65
C GLN A 347 1.50 -8.49 -12.93
N VAL A 348 1.10 -9.69 -12.50
CA VAL A 348 1.99 -10.87 -12.40
C VAL A 348 2.64 -11.22 -13.73
N LYS A 349 1.87 -11.30 -14.82
CA LYS A 349 2.42 -11.60 -16.16
C LYS A 349 3.46 -10.57 -16.61
N ARG A 350 3.24 -9.28 -16.33
CA ARG A 350 4.21 -8.23 -16.68
C ARG A 350 5.47 -8.32 -15.82
N ALA A 351 5.33 -8.63 -14.52
CA ALA A 351 6.45 -8.81 -13.62
C ALA A 351 7.34 -10.01 -14.01
N LEU A 352 6.74 -11.13 -14.43
CA LEU A 352 7.49 -12.28 -14.96
C LEU A 352 8.29 -11.90 -16.20
N ASN A 353 7.68 -11.18 -17.15
CA ASN A 353 8.37 -10.69 -18.34
C ASN A 353 9.51 -9.72 -17.97
N PHE A 354 9.29 -8.87 -16.96
CA PHE A 354 10.31 -7.97 -16.45
C PHE A 354 11.51 -8.73 -15.88
N LEU A 355 11.28 -9.77 -15.06
CA LEU A 355 12.37 -10.57 -14.48
C LEU A 355 13.11 -11.39 -15.54
N GLN A 356 12.42 -11.84 -16.58
CA GLN A 356 13.05 -12.57 -17.68
C GLN A 356 13.97 -11.66 -18.52
N ASN A 357 13.49 -10.45 -18.87
CA ASN A 357 14.23 -9.50 -19.69
C ASN A 357 14.10 -8.06 -19.16
N PRO A 358 14.82 -7.68 -18.08
CA PRO A 358 14.70 -6.37 -17.45
C PRO A 358 15.11 -5.21 -18.38
N SER A 359 15.95 -5.51 -19.36
CA SER A 359 16.29 -4.56 -20.40
C SER A 359 15.07 -4.25 -21.26
N GLU A 360 14.39 -5.23 -21.85
CA GLU A 360 13.32 -5.01 -22.84
C GLU A 360 12.00 -4.47 -22.25
N SER A 361 11.83 -4.52 -20.93
CA SER A 361 10.64 -4.05 -20.22
C SER A 361 10.45 -2.52 -20.19
N SER A 362 11.27 -1.76 -20.91
CA SER A 362 11.23 -0.30 -20.99
C SER A 362 9.88 0.30 -21.40
N GLY A 363 9.10 -0.45 -22.20
CA GLY A 363 7.76 -0.04 -22.63
C GLY A 363 6.68 -0.15 -21.54
N ASN A 364 6.99 -0.75 -20.39
CA ASN A 364 6.05 -0.94 -19.28
C ASN A 364 6.21 0.13 -18.19
N PHE A 365 7.11 1.10 -18.36
CA PHE A 365 7.28 2.17 -17.39
C PHE A 365 6.01 3.01 -17.30
N ASN A 366 5.44 3.09 -16.09
CA ASN A 366 4.30 3.94 -15.80
C ASN A 366 4.79 5.20 -15.08
N SER A 367 4.72 6.35 -15.76
CA SER A 367 5.13 7.65 -15.21
C SER A 367 4.30 8.10 -14.02
N ASN A 368 3.12 7.50 -13.81
CA ASN A 368 2.17 7.94 -12.78
C ASN A 368 2.40 7.27 -11.42
N ILE A 369 3.33 6.30 -11.35
CA ILE A 369 3.67 5.64 -10.09
C ILE A 369 4.49 6.61 -9.23
N SER A 370 4.08 6.77 -7.97
CA SER A 370 4.68 7.71 -7.01
C SER A 370 5.85 7.11 -6.21
N LYS A 371 6.04 5.79 -6.24
CA LYS A 371 7.14 5.06 -5.59
C LYS A 371 7.56 3.89 -6.49
N GLY A 372 8.83 3.83 -6.90
CA GLY A 372 9.27 2.77 -7.80
C GLY A 372 10.75 2.76 -8.09
N ILE A 373 11.11 2.05 -9.14
CA ILE A 373 12.49 1.96 -9.66
C ILE A 373 12.54 2.35 -11.13
N LEU A 374 13.67 2.87 -11.56
CA LEU A 374 14.01 3.16 -12.95
C LEU A 374 15.21 2.31 -13.35
N PHE A 375 15.13 1.68 -14.52
CA PHE A 375 16.14 0.75 -15.00
C PHE A 375 16.75 1.24 -16.31
N PHE A 376 18.02 1.63 -16.27
CA PHE A 376 18.80 2.03 -17.45
C PHE A 376 19.64 0.85 -17.93
N LYS A 377 19.56 0.50 -19.22
CA LYS A 377 20.30 -0.64 -19.75
C LYS A 377 21.77 -0.27 -19.96
N PRO A 378 22.67 -1.27 -19.97
CA PRO A 378 24.01 -1.09 -20.52
C PRO A 378 23.95 -0.60 -21.97
N LYS A 379 24.89 0.26 -22.35
CA LYS A 379 25.06 0.77 -23.73
C LYS A 379 23.87 1.56 -24.32
N ASP A 380 22.87 1.93 -23.52
CA ASP A 380 21.85 2.92 -23.92
C ASP A 380 22.58 4.25 -24.25
N THR A 381 22.33 4.82 -25.43
CA THR A 381 23.01 6.03 -25.91
C THR A 381 22.56 7.27 -25.14
N ILE A 382 21.25 7.50 -25.06
CA ILE A 382 20.59 8.47 -24.18
C ILE A 382 19.21 7.90 -23.86
N ARG A 383 18.92 7.67 -22.58
CA ARG A 383 17.58 7.26 -22.13
C ARG A 383 17.09 8.21 -21.05
N SER A 384 15.82 8.57 -21.13
CA SER A 384 15.16 9.50 -20.21
C SER A 384 13.91 8.84 -19.63
N PHE A 385 13.66 9.07 -18.35
CA PHE A 385 12.41 8.74 -17.68
C PHE A 385 11.83 10.00 -17.07
N SER A 386 10.52 10.21 -17.24
CA SER A 386 9.78 11.28 -16.59
C SER A 386 8.77 10.65 -15.62
N VAL A 387 8.92 10.95 -14.34
CA VAL A 387 8.01 10.56 -13.27
C VAL A 387 7.10 11.76 -12.99
N ASN A 388 5.80 11.59 -13.21
CA ASN A 388 4.77 12.61 -13.09
C ASN A 388 3.47 12.02 -12.50
N PRO A 389 3.50 11.52 -11.26
CA PRO A 389 2.31 11.02 -10.58
C PRO A 389 1.26 12.11 -10.40
N VAL A 390 -0.01 11.70 -10.43
CA VAL A 390 -1.13 12.56 -10.06
C VAL A 390 -1.14 12.71 -8.55
N GLY A 391 -1.11 13.95 -8.04
CA GLY A 391 -1.12 14.24 -6.61
C GLY A 391 -0.29 15.48 -6.27
N ALA A 392 -0.28 15.83 -4.99
CA ALA A 392 0.55 16.91 -4.45
C ALA A 392 1.72 16.33 -3.66
N PHE A 393 2.94 16.69 -4.06
CA PHE A 393 4.18 16.17 -3.50
C PHE A 393 5.15 17.32 -3.24
N ARG A 394 5.92 17.22 -2.15
CA ARG A 394 7.04 18.15 -1.88
C ARG A 394 8.19 17.97 -2.86
N GLY A 395 8.34 16.76 -3.36
CA GLY A 395 9.49 16.31 -4.10
C GLY A 395 9.57 14.80 -4.11
N PHE A 396 10.71 14.29 -4.58
CA PHE A 396 11.02 12.89 -4.62
C PHE A 396 12.40 12.66 -4.02
N ASP A 397 12.47 11.71 -3.09
CA ASP A 397 13.73 11.07 -2.75
C ASP A 397 14.14 10.22 -3.95
N VAL A 398 15.26 10.53 -4.60
CA VAL A 398 15.82 9.78 -5.71
C VAL A 398 17.17 9.21 -5.29
N GLN A 399 17.38 7.91 -5.44
CA GLN A 399 18.60 7.24 -5.01
C GLN A 399 19.10 6.24 -6.04
N VAL A 400 20.39 6.30 -6.37
CA VAL A 400 21.03 5.31 -7.23
C VAL A 400 21.41 4.07 -6.41
N ASP A 401 21.03 2.89 -6.90
CA ASP A 401 21.49 1.62 -6.34
C ASP A 401 22.97 1.43 -6.70
N CYS A 402 23.82 1.45 -5.67
CA CYS A 402 25.25 1.35 -5.80
C CYS A 402 25.79 -0.01 -5.36
N ASN A 403 25.04 -1.11 -5.47
CA ASN A 403 25.58 -2.44 -5.15
C ASN A 403 26.91 -2.79 -5.88
N ASP A 404 27.26 -2.05 -6.95
CA ASP A 404 28.52 -2.11 -7.70
C ASP A 404 29.42 -0.83 -7.58
N ARG A 405 29.53 -0.24 -6.37
CA ARG A 405 30.34 0.98 -6.10
C ARG A 405 31.72 0.98 -6.80
N GLY A 406 32.06 2.11 -7.42
CA GLY A 406 33.39 2.37 -8.00
C GLY A 406 33.70 1.71 -9.35
N LYS A 407 32.87 0.78 -9.83
CA LYS A 407 33.13 0.03 -11.09
C LYS A 407 32.33 0.52 -12.29
N ASN A 408 31.20 1.22 -12.07
CA ASN A 408 30.33 1.71 -13.15
C ASN A 408 30.47 3.22 -13.33
N LYS A 409 31.07 3.67 -14.44
CA LYS A 409 31.17 5.09 -14.79
C LYS A 409 29.87 5.54 -15.44
N PHE A 410 29.04 6.28 -14.72
CA PHE A 410 27.80 6.85 -15.24
C PHE A 410 27.64 8.32 -14.85
N MET A 411 26.85 9.03 -15.64
CA MET A 411 26.43 10.41 -15.38
C MET A 411 24.92 10.46 -15.64
N LEU A 412 24.15 10.82 -14.62
CA LEU A 412 22.71 11.05 -14.73
C LEU A 412 22.44 12.54 -14.53
N GLU A 413 21.55 13.10 -15.34
CA GLU A 413 20.95 14.40 -15.09
C GLU A 413 19.57 14.17 -14.49
N LEU A 414 19.37 14.62 -13.27
CA LEU A 414 18.09 14.67 -12.57
C LEU A 414 17.58 16.11 -12.68
N SER A 415 16.45 16.32 -13.32
CA SER A 415 15.88 17.65 -13.54
C SER A 415 14.39 17.68 -13.23
N ASN A 416 13.89 18.85 -12.86
CA ASN A 416 12.47 19.17 -12.81
C ASN A 416 12.26 20.55 -13.46
N VAL A 417 11.11 21.19 -13.23
CA VAL A 417 10.81 22.51 -13.81
C VAL A 417 11.77 23.61 -13.32
N ASP A 418 12.30 23.48 -12.10
CA ASP A 418 13.01 24.56 -11.39
C ASP A 418 14.51 24.26 -11.14
N THR A 419 14.95 23.00 -11.23
CA THR A 419 16.27 22.54 -10.77
C THR A 419 16.82 21.43 -11.66
N THR A 420 18.15 21.40 -11.81
CA THR A 420 18.88 20.33 -12.49
C THR A 420 20.11 19.96 -11.68
N TYR A 421 20.30 18.67 -11.43
CA TYR A 421 21.41 18.09 -10.67
C TYR A 421 22.10 17.02 -11.51
N ILE A 422 23.42 16.96 -11.40
CA ILE A 422 24.23 15.91 -12.04
C ILE A 422 24.68 14.90 -11.00
N ILE A 423 24.30 13.65 -11.19
CA ILE A 423 24.74 12.52 -10.38
C ILE A 423 25.91 11.85 -11.11
N ASP A 424 27.13 12.11 -10.63
CA ASP A 424 28.35 11.46 -11.12
C ASP A 424 28.61 10.18 -10.33
N GLY A 425 28.50 9.01 -10.98
CA GLY A 425 28.74 7.70 -10.37
C GLY A 425 30.16 7.47 -9.83
N ARG A 426 31.10 8.39 -10.08
CA ARG A 426 32.45 8.40 -9.48
C ARG A 426 32.49 9.09 -8.12
N SER A 427 31.50 9.92 -7.80
CA SER A 427 31.40 10.65 -6.54
C SER A 427 30.89 9.74 -5.42
N GLU A 428 31.42 9.89 -4.22
CA GLU A 428 30.90 9.21 -3.02
C GLU A 428 29.44 9.58 -2.73
N GLN A 429 29.02 10.78 -3.13
CA GLN A 429 27.66 11.28 -2.95
C GLN A 429 26.64 10.71 -3.95
N ALA A 430 27.08 9.98 -4.99
CA ALA A 430 26.20 9.43 -6.02
C ALA A 430 25.13 8.46 -5.46
N CYS A 431 25.47 7.81 -4.34
CA CYS A 431 24.63 6.82 -3.69
C CYS A 431 23.77 7.42 -2.57
N SER A 432 23.99 8.69 -2.25
CA SER A 432 23.17 9.44 -1.30
C SER A 432 21.82 9.76 -1.94
N LYS A 433 20.79 9.83 -1.10
CA LYS A 433 19.48 10.30 -1.54
C LYS A 433 19.60 11.75 -2.04
N GLN A 434 19.08 11.99 -3.23
CA GLN A 434 18.96 13.30 -3.85
C GLN A 434 17.50 13.73 -3.78
N LEU A 435 17.25 14.96 -3.35
CA LEU A 435 15.90 15.52 -3.34
C LEU A 435 15.64 16.20 -4.68
N ALA A 436 14.66 15.69 -5.44
CA ALA A 436 14.09 16.41 -6.58
C ALA A 436 12.82 17.13 -6.12
N PRO A 437 12.82 18.46 -5.88
CA PRO A 437 11.63 19.17 -5.41
C PRO A 437 10.47 19.16 -6.42
N GLY A 438 9.24 19.37 -5.96
CA GLY A 438 8.04 19.49 -6.80
C GLY A 438 7.31 18.18 -7.12
N ASN A 439 6.31 18.25 -7.99
CA ASN A 439 5.36 17.15 -8.26
C ASN A 439 5.84 16.14 -9.33
N SER A 440 6.95 16.43 -10.01
CA SER A 440 7.48 15.59 -11.08
C SER A 440 8.98 15.76 -11.20
N PHE A 441 9.67 14.75 -11.72
CA PHE A 441 11.06 14.87 -12.13
C PHE A 441 11.32 14.07 -13.40
N THR A 442 12.38 14.44 -14.10
CA THR A 442 12.95 13.71 -15.21
C THR A 442 14.36 13.29 -14.85
N ILE A 443 14.75 12.08 -15.22
CA ILE A 443 16.13 11.61 -15.08
C ILE A 443 16.61 10.98 -16.37
N LYS A 444 17.76 11.43 -16.87
CA LYS A 444 18.33 10.96 -18.14
C LYS A 444 19.82 10.64 -18.04
N THR A 445 20.29 9.73 -18.87
CA THR A 445 21.73 9.43 -18.99
C THR A 445 22.43 10.48 -19.85
N LEU A 446 23.57 11.01 -19.38
CA LEU A 446 24.38 11.97 -20.15
C LEU A 446 25.51 11.32 -20.96
N ASN A 447 26.00 10.15 -20.56
CA ASN A 447 27.10 9.46 -21.24
C ASN A 447 26.58 8.45 -22.27
N LYS A 448 27.28 8.32 -23.41
CA LYS A 448 26.86 7.46 -24.54
C LYS A 448 26.91 5.94 -24.30
N LYS A 449 27.60 5.44 -23.25
CA LYS A 449 27.66 3.99 -22.94
C LYS A 449 27.98 3.72 -21.46
N THR A 450 27.11 3.00 -20.77
CA THR A 450 27.36 2.39 -19.45
C THR A 450 27.73 0.91 -19.65
N LYS A 451 28.65 0.37 -18.84
CA LYS A 451 29.06 -1.04 -18.93
C LYS A 451 28.08 -1.98 -18.21
N LYS A 452 27.44 -1.47 -17.15
CA LYS A 452 26.51 -2.20 -16.30
C LYS A 452 25.17 -1.46 -16.23
N PRO A 453 24.07 -2.16 -15.95
CA PRO A 453 22.77 -1.52 -15.75
C PRO A 453 22.85 -0.54 -14.57
N ILE A 454 22.01 0.51 -14.63
CA ILE A 454 21.85 1.45 -13.51
C ILE A 454 20.42 1.33 -13.01
N ARG A 455 20.27 1.18 -11.70
CA ARG A 455 18.97 1.18 -11.02
C ARG A 455 18.87 2.44 -10.20
N VAL A 456 17.75 3.13 -10.31
CA VAL A 456 17.46 4.33 -9.52
C VAL A 456 16.12 4.12 -8.83
N SER A 457 16.09 4.05 -7.51
CA SER A 457 14.84 4.08 -6.76
C SER A 457 14.37 5.52 -6.59
N TYR A 458 13.06 5.70 -6.56
CA TYR A 458 12.46 6.97 -6.23
C TYR A 458 11.24 6.78 -5.33
N ARG A 459 10.95 7.77 -4.50
CA ARG A 459 9.77 7.80 -3.64
C ARG A 459 9.28 9.24 -3.50
N ALA A 460 8.01 9.46 -3.78
CA ALA A 460 7.37 10.75 -3.56
C ALA A 460 7.34 11.09 -2.07
N LEU A 461 7.67 12.35 -1.76
CA LEU A 461 7.51 12.96 -0.46
C LEU A 461 6.10 13.52 -0.38
N VAL A 462 5.18 12.65 0.02
CA VAL A 462 3.74 12.93 0.09
C VAL A 462 3.47 14.07 1.04
N VAL A 463 2.55 14.95 0.62
CA VAL A 463 1.93 15.92 1.51
C VAL A 463 0.54 15.44 1.84
N ASP A 464 0.14 15.54 3.11
CA ASP A 464 -1.21 15.16 3.50
C ASP A 464 -2.22 16.19 2.96
N SER A 465 -2.79 15.88 1.80
CA SER A 465 -3.69 16.78 1.09
C SER A 465 -5.01 17.06 1.82
N ASN A 466 -5.34 16.26 2.84
CA ASN A 466 -6.52 16.48 3.68
C ASN A 466 -6.29 17.54 4.77
N THR A 467 -5.03 17.82 5.11
CA THR A 467 -4.67 18.89 6.05
C THR A 467 -4.14 20.13 5.33
N LEU A 468 -3.67 20.01 4.09
CA LEU A 468 -3.24 21.12 3.24
C LEU A 468 -4.38 22.07 2.86
N TYR A 469 -4.23 23.32 3.26
CA TYR A 469 -5.18 24.37 2.93
C TYR A 469 -4.86 25.10 1.61
N CYS A 470 -3.71 24.81 1.02
CA CYS A 470 -3.26 25.34 -0.26
C CYS A 470 -2.63 24.23 -1.12
N LYS A 471 -2.70 24.35 -2.45
CA LYS A 471 -2.15 23.38 -3.40
C LYS A 471 -1.43 24.07 -4.56
N ASP A 472 -0.32 23.48 -4.98
CA ASP A 472 0.47 23.87 -6.17
C ASP A 472 0.76 25.38 -6.26
N ILE A 473 0.68 25.93 -7.49
CA ILE A 473 0.83 27.35 -7.79
C ILE A 473 -0.56 27.95 -8.08
N LYS A 474 -0.95 28.98 -7.32
CA LYS A 474 -2.12 29.82 -7.63
C LYS A 474 -1.69 30.96 -8.56
N TYR A 475 -2.27 31.02 -9.75
CA TYR A 475 -2.02 32.11 -10.71
C TYR A 475 -2.98 33.27 -10.46
N LEU A 476 -2.45 34.48 -10.29
CA LEU A 476 -3.19 35.67 -9.90
C LEU A 476 -2.96 36.79 -10.93
N SER A 477 -4.04 37.27 -11.52
CA SER A 477 -4.03 38.27 -12.59
C SER A 477 -5.00 39.44 -12.36
N LYS A 478 -5.55 39.58 -11.15
CA LYS A 478 -6.36 40.75 -10.77
C LYS A 478 -5.47 41.92 -10.38
N SER A 479 -5.95 43.15 -10.58
CA SER A 479 -5.24 44.40 -10.25
C SER A 479 -4.91 44.56 -8.76
N SER A 480 -5.72 43.94 -7.91
CA SER A 480 -5.45 43.74 -6.49
C SER A 480 -6.25 42.54 -5.99
N ASP A 481 -5.75 41.89 -4.96
CA ASP A 481 -6.49 40.86 -4.21
C ASP A 481 -5.85 40.67 -2.83
N THR A 482 -6.61 40.06 -1.93
CA THR A 482 -6.07 39.54 -0.66
C THR A 482 -5.85 38.04 -0.82
N ILE A 483 -4.68 37.57 -0.40
CA ILE A 483 -4.29 36.16 -0.43
C ILE A 483 -3.77 35.74 0.94
N ASP A 484 -4.03 34.50 1.29
CA ASP A 484 -3.64 33.89 2.55
C ASP A 484 -3.12 32.46 2.30
N ASP A 485 -2.56 31.84 3.33
CA ASP A 485 -2.05 30.46 3.27
C ASP A 485 -3.16 29.39 3.13
N GLY A 486 -4.43 29.80 3.16
CA GLY A 486 -5.61 28.97 2.96
C GLY A 486 -6.23 28.44 4.24
N SER A 487 -5.52 28.48 5.37
CA SER A 487 -5.94 27.82 6.62
C SER A 487 -7.13 28.47 7.31
N GLY A 488 -7.48 29.71 6.94
CA GLY A 488 -8.62 30.43 7.48
C GLY A 488 -8.52 30.57 9.00
N GLN A 489 -9.48 30.00 9.74
CA GLN A 489 -9.50 30.05 11.20
C GLN A 489 -8.61 28.99 11.89
N TYR A 490 -8.02 28.07 11.11
CA TYR A 490 -7.18 27.01 11.63
C TYR A 490 -5.70 27.40 11.54
N ASN A 491 -4.82 26.66 12.21
CA ASN A 491 -3.39 26.79 11.95
C ASN A 491 -3.05 26.15 10.59
N TYR A 492 -2.06 26.71 9.88
CA TYR A 492 -1.55 26.10 8.65
C TYR A 492 -1.06 24.67 8.88
N SER A 493 -1.02 23.88 7.81
CA SER A 493 -0.55 22.51 7.88
C SER A 493 0.97 22.48 7.99
N ASN A 494 1.47 21.64 8.89
CA ASN A 494 2.83 21.16 8.74
C ASN A 494 2.99 20.60 7.34
N LYS A 495 4.21 20.64 6.87
CA LYS A 495 4.59 20.08 5.61
C LYS A 495 3.98 20.78 4.37
N SER A 496 3.53 22.02 4.49
CA SER A 496 3.06 22.86 3.38
C SER A 496 4.19 23.34 2.45
N ALA A 497 3.89 23.43 1.15
CA ALA A 497 4.77 23.96 0.11
C ALA A 497 3.93 24.61 -1.01
N CYS A 498 3.44 25.83 -0.78
CA CYS A 498 2.44 26.48 -1.62
C CYS A 498 2.99 27.71 -2.31
N LYS A 499 2.62 27.93 -3.57
CA LYS A 499 3.11 29.05 -4.37
C LYS A 499 1.97 29.94 -4.87
N TRP A 500 2.22 31.24 -4.99
CA TRP A 500 1.30 32.20 -5.63
C TRP A 500 2.10 33.03 -6.64
N LEU A 501 1.75 32.93 -7.91
CA LEU A 501 2.36 33.73 -8.97
C LEU A 501 1.42 34.89 -9.32
N ILE A 502 1.83 36.10 -8.96
CA ILE A 502 1.13 37.34 -9.30
C ILE A 502 1.74 37.87 -10.59
N ARG A 503 0.91 38.06 -11.62
CA ARG A 503 1.32 38.62 -12.92
C ARG A 503 0.50 39.88 -13.22
N ALA A 504 1.18 41.01 -13.27
CA ALA A 504 0.66 42.29 -13.73
C ALA A 504 0.93 42.49 -15.24
N PRO A 505 0.19 43.39 -15.92
CA PRO A 505 0.50 43.83 -17.27
C PRO A 505 1.92 44.42 -17.37
N ALA A 506 2.51 44.35 -18.57
CA ALA A 506 3.81 44.96 -18.82
C ALA A 506 3.80 46.46 -18.48
N GLY A 507 4.88 46.94 -17.86
CA GLY A 507 4.99 48.33 -17.40
C GLY A 507 4.41 48.61 -16.02
N LYS A 508 3.78 47.63 -15.36
CA LYS A 508 3.34 47.74 -13.96
C LYS A 508 4.31 47.05 -13.00
N ARG A 509 4.25 47.45 -11.74
CA ARG A 509 4.95 46.82 -10.60
C ARG A 509 3.92 46.27 -9.61
N ILE A 510 4.33 45.37 -8.74
CA ILE A 510 3.46 44.72 -7.76
C ILE A 510 3.89 45.16 -6.36
N ARG A 511 2.98 45.83 -5.65
CA ARG A 511 3.13 46.20 -4.25
C ARG A 511 2.49 45.14 -3.36
N LEU A 512 3.21 44.70 -2.34
CA LEU A 512 2.87 43.65 -1.39
C LEU A 512 2.81 44.23 0.02
N GLN A 513 1.75 43.93 0.75
CA GLN A 513 1.55 44.37 2.13
C GLN A 513 0.97 43.21 2.94
N PHE A 514 1.74 42.69 3.89
CA PHE A 514 1.23 41.72 4.86
C PHE A 514 0.24 42.43 5.81
N ILE A 515 -0.92 41.81 5.98
CA ILE A 515 -1.96 42.21 6.94
C ILE A 515 -1.72 41.44 8.25
N GLU A 516 -1.44 40.15 8.14
CA GLU A 516 -1.18 39.26 9.27
C GLU A 516 0.03 38.37 8.98
N MET A 517 0.79 38.06 10.03
CA MET A 517 1.93 37.15 9.97
C MET A 517 2.08 36.47 11.33
N ASN A 518 2.03 35.14 11.35
CA ASN A 518 2.31 34.29 12.50
C ASN A 518 2.71 32.89 12.02
N THR A 519 4.00 32.73 11.72
CA THR A 519 4.62 31.45 11.39
C THR A 519 5.59 31.01 12.48
N GLN A 520 6.01 29.74 12.47
CA GLN A 520 7.06 29.27 13.36
C GLN A 520 8.35 30.08 13.10
N PRO A 521 8.86 30.82 14.11
CA PRO A 521 10.04 31.67 13.93
C PRO A 521 11.26 30.87 13.47
N ASN A 522 11.96 31.39 12.46
CA ASN A 522 13.19 30.81 11.90
C ASN A 522 13.08 29.39 11.31
N MET A 523 11.86 28.86 11.15
CA MET A 523 11.61 27.52 10.62
C MET A 523 10.67 27.54 9.43
N ASP A 524 9.54 28.26 9.56
CA ASP A 524 8.50 28.33 8.52
C ASP A 524 8.52 29.70 7.84
N PHE A 525 8.71 29.70 6.53
CA PHE A 525 9.07 30.90 5.78
C PHE A 525 8.10 31.20 4.64
N VAL A 526 7.77 32.48 4.50
CA VAL A 526 7.21 33.05 3.27
C VAL A 526 8.36 33.68 2.48
N TRP A 527 8.71 33.05 1.36
CA TRP A 527 9.71 33.54 0.42
C TRP A 527 9.06 34.38 -0.67
N ILE A 528 9.73 35.44 -1.09
CA ILE A 528 9.28 36.36 -2.12
C ILE A 528 10.36 36.45 -3.18
N PHE A 529 9.99 36.14 -4.43
CA PHE A 529 10.88 36.18 -5.58
C PHE A 529 10.38 37.18 -6.61
N SER A 530 11.32 37.84 -7.27
CA SER A 530 11.07 38.63 -8.46
C SER A 530 10.94 37.70 -9.67
N GLY A 531 9.88 37.82 -10.45
CA GLY A 531 9.59 36.92 -11.56
C GLY A 531 8.88 35.63 -11.13
N SER A 532 8.91 34.62 -12.02
CA SER A 532 8.15 33.38 -11.84
C SER A 532 8.97 32.18 -11.33
N LYS A 533 10.23 32.37 -10.93
CA LYS A 533 11.18 31.28 -10.61
C LYS A 533 11.79 31.44 -9.23
N THR A 534 12.00 30.33 -8.53
CA THR A 534 12.61 30.28 -7.18
C THR A 534 14.15 30.20 -7.24
N LEU A 535 14.79 31.07 -8.02
CA LEU A 535 16.25 31.16 -8.13
C LEU A 535 16.81 32.05 -7.02
N GLU A 536 18.05 31.82 -6.59
CA GLU A 536 18.67 32.57 -5.48
C GLU A 536 18.80 34.06 -5.80
N GLU A 537 19.21 34.38 -7.03
CA GLU A 537 19.32 35.74 -7.56
C GLU A 537 17.97 36.47 -7.67
N ASN A 538 16.85 35.74 -7.63
CA ASN A 538 15.51 36.31 -7.69
C ASN A 538 14.94 36.61 -6.29
N ILE A 539 15.60 36.22 -5.21
CA ILE A 539 15.08 36.42 -3.85
C ILE A 539 15.00 37.92 -3.55
N MET A 540 13.78 38.39 -3.30
CA MET A 540 13.53 39.75 -2.82
C MET A 540 13.54 39.80 -1.30
N ALA A 541 12.90 38.83 -0.65
CA ALA A 541 12.80 38.75 0.80
C ALA A 541 12.38 37.35 1.28
N LYS A 542 12.61 37.08 2.58
CA LYS A 542 12.04 35.94 3.30
C LYS A 542 11.59 36.36 4.69
N PHE A 543 10.41 35.92 5.13
CA PHE A 543 9.86 36.28 6.43
C PHE A 543 9.43 35.04 7.22
N SER A 544 9.58 35.10 8.54
CA SER A 544 9.08 34.11 9.50
C SER A 544 8.73 34.78 10.83
N GLY A 545 7.99 34.09 11.70
CA GLY A 545 7.61 34.58 13.02
C GLY A 545 6.32 35.38 12.98
N ASN A 546 6.14 36.28 13.95
CA ASN A 546 4.90 37.03 14.15
C ASN A 546 5.02 38.55 13.95
N ASN A 547 6.17 39.02 13.45
CA ASN A 547 6.35 40.42 13.12
C ASN A 547 5.83 40.68 11.71
N ILE A 548 5.00 41.72 11.55
CA ILE A 548 4.48 42.11 10.22
C ILE A 548 5.64 42.60 9.35
N PRO A 549 5.90 41.99 8.19
CA PRO A 549 6.92 42.43 7.26
C PRO A 549 6.73 43.86 6.72
N PRO A 550 7.81 44.55 6.31
CA PRO A 550 7.69 45.83 5.62
C PRO A 550 7.00 45.68 4.26
N ILE A 551 6.48 46.79 3.73
CA ILE A 551 5.90 46.85 2.39
C ILE A 551 6.98 46.62 1.34
N ILE A 552 6.70 45.76 0.37
CA ILE A 552 7.62 45.42 -0.71
C ILE A 552 7.00 45.80 -2.04
N THR A 553 7.79 46.41 -2.93
CA THR A 553 7.36 46.69 -4.30
C THR A 553 8.34 46.06 -5.28
N SER A 554 7.86 45.16 -6.13
CA SER A 554 8.68 44.46 -7.13
C SER A 554 9.30 45.43 -8.13
N SER A 555 10.40 45.06 -8.78
CA SER A 555 10.98 45.85 -9.88
C SER A 555 10.32 45.55 -11.24
N TYR A 556 9.66 44.39 -11.35
CA TYR A 556 9.04 43.89 -12.57
C TYR A 556 7.57 43.53 -12.36
N ASN A 557 6.89 43.14 -13.43
CA ASN A 557 5.45 42.84 -13.45
C ASN A 557 5.10 41.42 -12.97
N GLU A 558 6.05 40.68 -12.39
CA GLU A 558 5.81 39.33 -11.85
C GLU A 558 6.44 39.16 -10.47
N VAL A 559 5.70 38.54 -9.55
CA VAL A 559 6.16 38.15 -8.21
C VAL A 559 5.70 36.73 -7.92
N LEU A 560 6.61 35.89 -7.43
CA LEU A 560 6.29 34.57 -6.91
C LEU A 560 6.45 34.56 -5.38
N LEU A 561 5.37 34.21 -4.68
CA LEU A 561 5.39 33.90 -3.25
C LEU A 561 5.51 32.39 -3.07
N TRP A 562 6.28 31.95 -2.08
CA TRP A 562 6.43 30.53 -1.73
C TRP A 562 6.40 30.35 -0.21
N PHE A 563 5.33 29.74 0.29
CA PHE A 563 5.19 29.40 1.69
C PHE A 563 5.65 27.97 1.95
N LEU A 564 6.64 27.81 2.82
CA LEU A 564 7.28 26.55 3.18
C LEU A 564 7.22 26.34 4.68
N THR A 565 6.77 25.16 5.09
CA THR A 565 6.74 24.76 6.51
C THR A 565 7.48 23.45 6.74
N ASN A 566 8.02 23.28 7.95
CA ASN A 566 8.68 22.05 8.40
C ASN A 566 7.62 20.98 8.80
N ASP A 567 8.02 20.00 9.61
CA ASP A 567 7.16 18.92 10.10
C ASP A 567 6.62 19.09 11.53
N THR A 568 6.86 20.24 12.18
CA THR A 568 6.48 20.45 13.59
C THR A 568 5.99 21.88 13.85
N ILE A 569 5.09 22.06 14.83
CA ILE A 569 4.59 23.37 15.29
C ILE A 569 3.93 24.19 14.17
N THR A 570 2.60 24.16 14.16
CA THR A 570 1.79 25.00 13.29
C THR A 570 1.33 26.28 14.00
N LYS A 571 1.05 27.34 13.24
CA LYS A 571 0.57 28.64 13.72
C LYS A 571 -0.55 29.17 12.82
N PRO A 572 -1.23 30.28 13.18
CA PRO A 572 -2.33 30.84 12.39
C PRO A 572 -2.00 31.28 10.96
N GLY A 573 -0.73 31.38 10.57
CA GLY A 573 -0.35 31.63 9.17
C GLY A 573 -0.21 33.10 8.82
N TRP A 574 -0.60 33.48 7.62
CA TRP A 574 -0.38 34.84 7.11
C TRP A 574 -1.45 35.26 6.11
N THR A 575 -1.71 36.56 6.08
CA THR A 575 -2.59 37.20 5.11
C THR A 575 -1.84 38.37 4.49
N LEU A 576 -1.91 38.49 3.17
CA LEU A 576 -1.23 39.52 2.37
C LEU A 576 -2.18 40.14 1.36
N TYR A 577 -2.17 41.46 1.29
CA TYR A 577 -2.80 42.23 0.22
C TYR A 577 -1.77 42.62 -0.83
N TYR A 578 -2.10 42.43 -2.11
CA TYR A 578 -1.29 42.94 -3.20
C TYR A 578 -2.08 43.89 -4.09
N THR A 579 -1.37 44.84 -4.72
CA THR A 579 -1.92 45.73 -5.73
C THR A 579 -0.90 46.02 -6.81
N TRP A 580 -1.36 46.24 -8.04
CA TRP A 580 -0.51 46.78 -9.09
C TRP A 580 -0.30 48.28 -8.86
N VAL A 581 0.89 48.75 -9.17
CA VAL A 581 1.28 50.16 -9.11
C VAL A 581 2.03 50.52 -10.39
N ASP A 582 2.07 51.82 -10.70
CA ASP A 582 2.87 52.37 -11.79
C ASP A 582 4.37 52.38 -11.47
#